data_AF-A0A921GXN4-F1
#
_entry.id   AF-A0A921GXN4-F1
#
_cell.length_a   1.000
_cell.length_b   1.000
_cell.length_c   1.000
_cell.angle_alpha   90.00
_cell.angle_beta   90.00
_cell.angle_gamma   90.00
#
_symmetry.space_group_name_H-M   'P 1'
#
loop_
_entity.id
_entity.type
_entity.pdbx_description
1 polymer ?
#
loop_
_entity_poly.entity_id
_entity_poly.type
_entity_poly.pdbx_seq_one_letter_code
_entity_poly.pdbx_strand_id
1 'polypeptide(L)'
;QLAEEGHPEFVIPTDPSRQSDAMKLLAIASQRIEGNKKNKRPNQMRTPSTSNNNDNEMINVMARQLEATQRQVELLTQLVASSQRLEQKPTGFNERDVSQAQGKKARMMAYNMGGAF
;
A
#
# COMPACT_ATOMS: atom_id res chain seq x y z
N GLN A 1 -3.70 3.46 -54.02
CA GLN A 1 -3.60 2.46 -52.94
C GLN A 1 -2.27 2.77 -52.25
N LEU A 2 -2.32 3.33 -51.04
CA LEU A 2 -1.14 3.78 -50.30
C LEU A 2 -0.57 2.57 -49.53
N ALA A 3 0.26 1.81 -50.23
CA ALA A 3 1.00 0.68 -49.69
C ALA A 3 2.28 0.54 -50.52
N GLU A 4 3.21 1.48 -50.33
CA GLU A 4 4.45 1.54 -51.11
C GLU A 4 5.60 0.74 -50.45
N GLU A 5 5.48 0.37 -49.17
CA GLU A 5 6.58 -0.23 -48.39
C GLU A 5 6.22 -1.53 -47.64
N GLY A 6 5.10 -2.19 -47.97
CA GLY A 6 4.76 -3.51 -47.41
C GLY A 6 4.35 -3.51 -45.92
N HIS A 7 4.17 -2.34 -45.31
CA HIS A 7 3.71 -2.16 -43.94
C HIS A 7 2.26 -1.64 -43.90
N PRO A 8 1.49 -1.95 -42.84
CA PRO A 8 0.12 -1.45 -42.71
C PRO A 8 0.11 0.05 -42.37
N GLU A 9 -0.53 0.85 -43.22
CA GLU A 9 -0.74 2.28 -43.00
C GLU A 9 -2.09 2.56 -42.30
N PHE A 10 -2.12 3.60 -41.46
CA PHE A 10 -3.34 4.08 -40.80
C PHE A 10 -3.65 5.51 -41.25
N VAL A 11 -4.85 5.73 -41.78
CA VAL A 11 -5.33 7.07 -42.16
C VAL A 11 -6.13 7.67 -41.00
N ILE A 12 -5.68 8.81 -40.50
CA ILE A 12 -6.28 9.48 -39.33
C ILE A 12 -6.95 10.78 -39.79
N PRO A 13 -8.26 10.97 -39.56
CA PRO A 13 -8.94 12.22 -39.89
C PRO A 13 -8.38 13.40 -39.08
N THR A 14 -8.17 14.54 -39.74
CA THR A 14 -7.71 15.79 -39.11
C THR A 14 -8.86 16.75 -38.77
N ASP A 15 -10.11 16.32 -38.98
CA ASP A 15 -11.32 17.09 -38.69
C ASP A 15 -11.58 17.14 -37.16
N PRO A 16 -11.69 18.33 -36.54
CA PRO A 16 -11.96 18.48 -35.11
C PRO A 16 -13.25 17.80 -34.64
N SER A 17 -14.26 17.71 -35.50
CA SER A 17 -15.54 17.05 -35.17
C SER A 17 -15.38 15.55 -34.96
N ARG A 18 -14.31 14.95 -35.49
CA ARG A 18 -13.96 13.53 -35.40
C ARG A 18 -12.75 13.29 -34.51
N GLN A 19 -12.40 14.26 -33.65
CA GLN A 19 -11.24 14.17 -32.76
C GLN A 19 -11.23 12.89 -31.92
N SER A 20 -12.39 12.45 -31.42
CA SER A 20 -12.50 11.21 -30.64
C SER A 20 -12.17 9.98 -31.48
N ASP A 21 -12.56 9.94 -32.74
CA ASP A 21 -12.29 8.81 -33.63
C ASP A 21 -10.86 8.85 -34.16
N ALA A 22 -10.32 10.04 -34.44
CA ALA A 22 -8.91 10.25 -34.76
C ALA A 22 -8.00 9.76 -33.63
N MET A 23 -8.32 10.09 -32.38
CA MET A 23 -7.56 9.67 -31.20
C MET A 23 -7.62 8.16 -30.99
N LYS A 24 -8.80 7.54 -31.19
CA LYS A 24 -8.93 6.07 -31.11
C LYS A 24 -8.09 5.38 -32.18
N LEU A 25 -8.12 5.86 -33.43
CA LEU A 25 -7.33 5.30 -34.52
C LEU A 25 -5.83 5.44 -34.27
N LEU A 26 -5.39 6.59 -33.76
CA LEU A 26 -4.00 6.83 -33.38
C LEU A 26 -3.54 5.90 -32.24
N ALA A 27 -4.39 5.67 -31.24
CA ALA A 27 -4.10 4.74 -30.13
C ALA A 27 -4.08 3.27 -30.59
N ILE A 28 -4.91 2.89 -31.56
CA ILE A 28 -4.89 1.55 -32.16
C ILE A 28 -3.63 1.38 -33.01
N ALA A 29 -3.27 2.39 -33.80
CA ALA A 29 -2.06 2.40 -34.61
C ALA A 29 -0.81 2.27 -33.72
N SER A 30 -0.73 3.04 -32.64
CA SER A 30 0.40 2.96 -31.69
C SER A 30 0.51 1.57 -31.05
N GLN A 31 -0.59 0.95 -30.64
CA GLN A 31 -0.59 -0.41 -30.09
C GLN A 31 -0.13 -1.46 -31.10
N ARG A 32 -0.47 -1.31 -32.38
CA ARG A 32 -0.07 -2.25 -33.44
C ARG A 32 1.41 -2.05 -33.82
N ILE A 33 1.89 -0.80 -33.86
CA ILE A 33 3.28 -0.43 -34.12
C ILE A 33 4.20 -0.86 -32.96
N GLU A 34 3.75 -0.73 -31.72
CA GLU A 34 4.53 -1.12 -30.53
C GLU A 34 4.70 -2.64 -30.37
N GLY A 35 3.98 -3.43 -31.17
CA GLY A 35 4.27 -4.83 -31.47
C GLY A 35 4.43 -5.73 -30.24
N ASN A 36 3.33 -6.21 -29.66
CA ASN A 36 3.30 -7.32 -28.69
C ASN A 36 4.31 -7.22 -27.52
N LYS A 37 4.80 -6.03 -27.19
CA LYS A 37 5.66 -5.80 -26.04
C LYS A 37 4.79 -5.94 -24.80
N LYS A 38 4.93 -7.08 -24.12
CA LYS A 38 4.25 -7.42 -22.86
C LYS A 38 4.53 -6.43 -21.71
N ASN A 39 5.45 -5.48 -21.91
CA ASN A 39 5.79 -4.46 -20.92
C ASN A 39 4.99 -3.17 -21.21
N LYS A 40 3.72 -3.16 -20.81
CA LYS A 40 2.95 -1.92 -20.71
C LYS A 40 3.43 -1.14 -19.49
N ARG A 41 3.60 0.18 -19.60
CA ARG A 41 3.80 1.02 -18.41
C ARG A 41 2.57 0.88 -17.50
N PRO A 42 2.70 1.01 -16.16
CA PRO A 42 1.58 0.77 -15.24
C PRO A 42 0.30 1.56 -15.57
N ASN A 43 0.44 2.79 -16.06
CA ASN A 43 -0.69 3.64 -16.49
C ASN A 43 -1.25 3.30 -17.89
N GLN A 44 -0.63 2.37 -18.62
CA GLN A 44 -1.03 1.89 -19.94
C GLN A 44 -1.56 0.43 -19.89
N MET A 45 -1.56 -0.20 -18.72
CA MET A 45 -2.28 -1.47 -18.54
C MET A 45 -3.77 -1.22 -18.72
N ARG A 46 -4.39 -1.98 -19.62
CA ARG A 46 -5.86 -2.01 -19.71
C ARG A 46 -6.37 -2.52 -18.38
N THR A 47 -7.18 -1.74 -17.68
CA THR A 47 -8.03 -2.24 -16.62
C THR A 47 -8.89 -3.34 -17.24
N PRO A 48 -8.94 -4.56 -16.68
CA PRO A 48 -9.73 -5.64 -17.25
C PRO A 48 -11.17 -5.17 -17.43
N SER A 49 -11.69 -5.23 -18.66
CA SER A 49 -13.08 -4.85 -18.92
C SER A 49 -13.97 -5.91 -18.27
N THR A 50 -14.69 -5.51 -17.24
CA THR A 50 -15.76 -6.30 -16.64
C THR A 50 -16.96 -6.26 -17.57
N SER A 51 -16.90 -7.06 -18.63
CA SER A 51 -18.04 -7.36 -19.48
C SER A 51 -18.90 -8.40 -18.76
N ASN A 52 -19.75 -7.90 -17.86
CA ASN A 52 -21.01 -8.46 -17.35
C ASN A 52 -21.30 -9.94 -17.69
N ASN A 53 -20.75 -10.84 -16.88
CA ASN A 53 -21.36 -12.15 -16.60
C ASN A 53 -21.11 -12.66 -15.17
N ASN A 54 -20.42 -11.90 -14.30
CA ASN A 54 -20.02 -12.35 -12.97
C ASN A 54 -20.21 -11.25 -11.90
N ASP A 55 -21.36 -10.57 -11.85
CA ASP A 55 -21.62 -9.55 -10.81
C ASP A 55 -21.42 -10.15 -9.40
N ASN A 56 -21.75 -11.43 -9.20
CA ASN A 56 -21.51 -12.13 -7.95
C ASN A 56 -20.01 -12.35 -7.61
N GLU A 57 -19.13 -12.61 -8.58
CA GLU A 57 -17.69 -12.74 -8.25
C GLU A 57 -17.05 -11.39 -7.97
N MET A 58 -17.44 -10.34 -8.70
CA MET A 58 -16.97 -8.99 -8.40
C MET A 58 -17.45 -8.53 -7.03
N ILE A 59 -18.72 -8.76 -6.68
CA ILE A 59 -19.26 -8.48 -5.35
C ILE A 59 -18.49 -9.28 -4.28
N ASN A 60 -18.17 -10.55 -4.53
CA ASN A 60 -17.38 -11.35 -3.60
C ASN A 60 -15.94 -10.85 -3.44
N VAL A 61 -15.28 -10.44 -4.53
CA VAL A 61 -13.93 -9.84 -4.48
C VAL A 61 -13.97 -8.50 -3.76
N MET A 62 -14.98 -7.67 -4.03
CA MET A 62 -15.19 -6.39 -3.35
C MET A 62 -15.49 -6.58 -1.86
N ALA A 63 -16.32 -7.58 -1.50
CA ALA A 63 -16.62 -7.92 -0.11
C ALA A 63 -15.37 -8.40 0.63
N ARG A 64 -14.54 -9.25 0.00
CA ARG A 64 -13.25 -9.69 0.56
C ARG A 64 -12.28 -8.52 0.72
N GLN A 65 -12.26 -7.59 -0.24
CA GLN A 65 -11.43 -6.41 -0.15
C GLN A 65 -11.92 -5.47 0.97
N LEU A 66 -13.23 -5.29 1.11
CA LEU A 66 -13.84 -4.53 2.20
C LEU A 66 -13.54 -5.16 3.57
N GLU A 67 -13.62 -6.48 3.70
CA GLU A 67 -13.26 -7.21 4.92
C GLU A 67 -11.77 -7.05 5.26
N ALA A 68 -10.89 -7.15 4.27
CA ALA A 68 -9.46 -6.93 4.44
C ALA A 68 -9.16 -5.49 4.90
N THR A 69 -9.85 -4.49 4.34
CA THR A 69 -9.69 -3.08 4.78
C THR A 69 -10.19 -2.86 6.20
N GLN A 70 -11.30 -3.49 6.61
CA GLN A 70 -11.81 -3.41 7.98
C GLN A 70 -10.81 -3.99 8.98
N ARG A 71 -10.22 -5.16 8.69
CA ARG A 71 -9.16 -5.75 9.52
C ARG A 71 -7.92 -4.86 9.62
N GLN A 72 -7.52 -4.21 8.53
CA GLN A 72 -6.39 -3.29 8.54
C GLN A 72 -6.68 -2.07 9.43
N VAL A 73 -7.88 -1.50 9.35
CA VAL A 73 -8.30 -0.38 10.21
C VAL A 73 -8.34 -0.79 11.68
N GLU A 74 -8.81 -2.00 11.99
CA GLU A 74 -8.82 -2.51 13.36
C GLU A 74 -7.39 -2.66 13.92
N LEU A 75 -6.49 -3.27 13.16
CA LEU A 75 -5.08 -3.41 13.55
C LEU A 75 -4.40 -2.04 13.72
N LEU A 76 -4.64 -1.10 12.81
CA LEU A 76 -4.13 0.26 12.93
C LEU A 76 -4.69 0.96 14.17
N THR A 77 -5.96 0.78 14.47
CA THR A 77 -6.59 1.34 15.68
C THR A 77 -5.98 0.73 16.94
N GLN A 78 -5.77 -0.58 16.97
CA GLN A 78 -5.11 -1.26 18.08
C GLN A 78 -3.65 -0.81 18.24
N LEU A 79 -2.91 -0.60 17.14
CA LEU A 79 -1.56 -0.07 17.15
C LEU A 79 -1.50 1.37 17.63
N VAL A 80 -2.44 2.22 17.21
CA VAL A 80 -2.53 3.61 17.68
C VAL A 80 -2.90 3.64 19.17
N ALA A 81 -3.87 2.83 19.59
CA ALA A 81 -4.24 2.71 21.00
C ALA A 81 -3.11 2.15 21.86
N SER A 82 -2.35 1.17 21.37
CA SER A 82 -1.18 0.63 22.07
C SER A 82 -0.05 1.66 22.13
N SER A 83 0.17 2.44 21.07
CA SER A 83 1.15 3.52 21.04
C SER A 83 0.80 4.61 22.05
N GLN A 84 -0.45 5.06 22.10
CA GLN A 84 -0.91 6.03 23.11
C GLN A 84 -0.79 5.47 24.55
N ARG A 85 -1.06 4.18 24.76
CA ARG A 85 -0.85 3.53 26.06
C ARG A 85 0.62 3.42 26.43
N LEU A 86 1.50 3.21 25.45
CA LEU A 86 2.95 3.18 25.66
C LEU A 86 3.50 4.58 25.94
N GLU A 87 2.96 5.63 25.32
CA GLU A 87 3.28 7.03 25.64
C GLU A 87 2.82 7.43 27.06
N GLN A 88 1.65 6.94 27.49
CA GLN A 88 1.14 7.17 28.84
C GLN A 88 1.79 6.27 29.90
N LYS A 89 2.43 5.18 29.48
CA LYS A 89 3.21 4.34 30.39
C LYS A 89 4.48 5.13 30.71
N PRO A 90 4.80 5.42 31.98
CA PRO A 90 6.04 6.08 32.33
C PRO A 90 7.20 5.19 31.86
N THR A 91 7.81 5.56 30.74
CA THR A 91 8.96 4.88 30.14
C THR A 91 10.18 5.32 30.93
N GLY A 92 10.41 4.64 32.05
CA GLY A 92 11.59 4.89 32.87
C GLY A 92 11.45 4.34 34.27
N PHE A 93 12.51 3.73 34.77
CA PHE A 93 12.70 3.58 36.20
C PHE A 93 12.68 5.00 36.79
N ASN A 94 11.74 5.32 37.68
CA ASN A 94 11.69 6.66 38.26
C ASN A 94 12.85 6.79 39.26
N GLU A 95 13.35 8.00 39.45
CA GLU A 95 14.45 8.28 40.38
C GLU A 95 14.16 7.77 41.81
N ARG A 96 12.89 7.77 42.21
CA ARG A 96 12.43 7.17 43.48
C ARG A 96 12.60 5.66 43.52
N ASP A 97 12.32 4.95 42.44
CA ASP A 97 12.47 3.49 42.35
C ASP A 97 13.95 3.10 42.43
N VAL A 98 14.81 3.85 41.73
CA VAL A 98 16.27 3.70 41.78
C VAL A 98 16.80 3.99 43.19
N SER A 99 16.35 5.08 43.80
CA SER A 99 16.78 5.51 45.14
C SER A 99 16.37 4.50 46.22
N GLN A 100 15.16 3.93 46.15
CA GLN A 100 14.73 2.87 47.06
C GLN A 100 15.52 1.57 46.86
N ALA A 101 15.77 1.17 45.61
CA ALA A 101 16.56 -0.02 45.30
C ALA A 101 18.01 0.12 45.79
N GLN A 102 18.63 1.29 45.57
CA GLN A 102 19.97 1.59 46.08
C GLN A 102 20.01 1.64 47.60
N GLY A 103 19.03 2.27 48.26
CA GLY A 103 18.93 2.31 49.72
C GLY A 103 18.76 0.92 50.34
N LYS A 104 17.94 0.06 49.72
CA LYS A 104 17.77 -1.34 50.15
C LYS A 104 19.09 -2.13 49.98
N LYS A 105 19.79 -1.94 48.87
CA LYS A 105 21.09 -2.57 48.62
C LYS A 105 22.16 -2.09 49.61
N ALA A 106 22.19 -0.79 49.91
CA ALA A 106 23.10 -0.22 50.91
C ALA A 106 22.83 -0.78 52.32
N ARG A 107 21.56 -0.90 52.72
CA ARG A 107 21.18 -1.54 54.00
C ARG A 107 21.62 -2.99 54.07
N MET A 108 21.42 -3.76 53.00
CA MET A 108 21.84 -5.16 52.93
C MET A 108 23.36 -5.28 53.03
N MET A 109 24.12 -4.42 52.33
CA MET A 109 25.58 -4.39 52.45
C MET A 109 26.05 -4.01 53.86
N ALA A 110 25.39 -3.02 54.49
CA ALA A 110 25.69 -2.63 55.86
C ALA A 110 25.42 -3.77 56.85
N TYR A 111 24.34 -4.54 56.67
CA TYR A 111 24.04 -5.71 57.50
C TYR A 111 25.08 -6.83 57.28
N ASN A 112 25.51 -7.04 56.04
CA ASN A 112 26.52 -8.04 55.69
C ASN A 112 27.94 -7.66 56.12
N MET A 113 28.24 -6.35 56.24
CA MET A 113 29.53 -5.82 56.70
C MET A 113 29.58 -5.54 58.21
N GLY A 114 28.43 -5.32 58.86
CA GLY A 114 28.31 -5.04 60.29
C GLY A 114 27.87 -6.23 61.14
N GLY A 115 27.51 -7.36 60.54
CA GLY A 115 27.10 -8.60 61.22
C GLY A 115 28.24 -9.50 61.71
N ALA A 116 29.46 -8.96 61.84
CA ALA A 116 30.63 -9.68 62.33
C ALA A 116 31.19 -9.03 63.60
N PHE A 117 30.39 -9.01 64.67
CA PHE A 117 30.84 -8.99 66.07
C PHE A 117 29.78 -9.69 66.93
#